data_AF-A0A2M7JYM5-F1
#
_entry.id   AF-A0A2M7JYM5-F1
#
_cell.length_a   1.000
_cell.length_b   1.000
_cell.length_c   1.000
_cell.angle_alpha   90.00
_cell.angle_beta   90.00
_cell.angle_gamma   90.00
#
_symmetry.space_group_name_H-M   'P 1'
#
loop_
_entity.id
_entity.type
_entity.pdbx_description
1 polymer ?
#
loop_
_entity_poly.entity_id
_entity_poly.type
_entity_poly.pdbx_seq_one_letter_code
_entity_poly.pdbx_strand_id
1 'polypeptide(L)'
;MNKLLTGLESSSLMPLVTITPLSQDCYDTIWGELFDNCFVIHQDSLRELKNIFEFSANTFFSNPIVRMQKLRDISPCKGLTVKGVAVKLLLDGQAGGWIGNKNSRVQAFFFSDVIDSIEDCIVDVQEFCDILVQRMEAKINRFNHLITPHDNLLVVDLENVLPYWGYHNVSRDFLEEDRKLVINVREDSASIDMFTHKTSAARRDAFHYHMLTQEAVDLILVGDANFESNICSCGQCSKRSPKIRILTNKRRNDLLNL
;
A
#
# COMPACT_ATOMS: atom_id res chain seq x y z
N MET A 1 7.28 -6.97 -31.29
CA MET A 1 6.66 -5.81 -30.60
C MET A 1 7.74 -5.13 -29.79
N ASN A 2 7.84 -3.81 -29.83
CA ASN A 2 8.73 -3.10 -28.90
C ASN A 2 8.13 -3.22 -27.49
N LYS A 3 8.94 -3.63 -26.52
CA LYS A 3 8.54 -3.67 -25.11
C LYS A 3 8.24 -2.25 -24.64
N LEU A 4 7.10 -2.05 -24.01
CA LEU A 4 6.75 -0.75 -23.43
C LEU A 4 7.54 -0.54 -22.14
N LEU A 5 7.84 0.71 -21.81
CA LEU A 5 8.31 1.09 -20.49
C LEU A 5 7.11 1.53 -19.64
N THR A 6 6.78 0.74 -18.62
CA THR A 6 5.67 0.97 -17.69
C THR A 6 6.17 1.57 -16.39
N GLY A 7 5.73 2.77 -16.05
CA GLY A 7 5.93 3.41 -14.76
C GLY A 7 4.92 2.92 -13.73
N LEU A 8 5.40 2.62 -12.52
CA LEU A 8 4.58 2.33 -11.36
C LEU A 8 4.56 3.52 -10.41
N GLU A 9 3.38 3.93 -9.99
CA GLU A 9 3.15 4.86 -8.87
C GLU A 9 2.99 4.05 -7.57
N SER A 10 3.25 4.65 -6.39
CA SER A 10 3.19 3.97 -5.07
C SER A 10 1.94 3.11 -4.87
N SER A 11 0.76 3.62 -5.24
CA SER A 11 -0.52 2.93 -5.10
C SER A 11 -0.70 1.74 -6.03
N SER A 12 0.10 1.64 -7.10
CA SER A 12 0.17 0.47 -7.98
C SER A 12 1.19 -0.58 -7.51
N LEU A 13 2.15 -0.21 -6.66
CA LEU A 13 3.08 -1.17 -6.05
C LEU A 13 2.47 -1.88 -4.82
N MET A 14 1.68 -1.18 -4.00
CA MET A 14 1.03 -1.79 -2.84
C MET A 14 0.25 -3.09 -3.16
N PRO A 15 -0.60 -3.16 -4.21
CA PRO A 15 -1.27 -4.42 -4.61
C PRO A 15 -0.32 -5.54 -5.06
N LEU A 16 0.92 -5.22 -5.44
CA LEU A 16 1.91 -6.21 -5.87
C LEU A 16 2.56 -6.95 -4.70
N VAL A 17 2.66 -6.30 -3.53
CA VAL A 17 3.31 -6.87 -2.34
C VAL A 17 2.32 -7.18 -1.21
N THR A 18 1.08 -6.71 -1.34
CA THR A 18 -0.02 -6.96 -0.39
C THR A 18 -1.36 -7.13 -1.10
N ILE A 19 -2.24 -8.00 -0.60
CA ILE A 19 -3.58 -8.25 -1.19
C ILE A 19 -4.55 -7.11 -0.88
N THR A 20 -4.46 -5.98 -1.57
CA THR A 20 -5.43 -4.88 -1.49
C THR A 20 -6.68 -5.10 -2.35
N PRO A 21 -7.73 -4.26 -2.22
CA PRO A 21 -8.88 -4.24 -3.14
C PRO A 21 -8.56 -4.07 -4.63
N LEU A 22 -7.38 -3.55 -4.97
CA LEU A 22 -6.95 -3.30 -6.34
C LEU A 22 -6.14 -4.47 -6.93
N SER A 23 -5.83 -5.50 -6.13
CA SER A 23 -4.85 -6.52 -6.49
C SER A 23 -5.27 -7.35 -7.69
N GLN A 24 -6.55 -7.73 -7.78
CA GLN A 24 -7.03 -8.51 -8.92
C GLN A 24 -6.77 -7.78 -10.25
N ASP A 25 -7.22 -6.53 -10.37
CA ASP A 25 -7.03 -5.75 -11.59
C ASP A 25 -5.54 -5.45 -11.84
N CYS A 26 -4.76 -5.25 -10.78
CA CYS A 26 -3.31 -5.12 -10.88
C CYS A 26 -2.65 -6.37 -11.47
N TYR A 27 -3.06 -7.56 -11.02
CA TYR A 27 -2.51 -8.84 -11.49
C TYR A 27 -2.97 -9.16 -12.90
N ASP A 28 -4.26 -8.99 -13.21
CA ASP A 28 -4.80 -9.16 -14.56
C ASP A 28 -4.07 -8.24 -15.56
N THR A 29 -3.86 -6.97 -15.15
CA THR A 29 -3.12 -5.99 -15.96
C THR A 29 -1.66 -6.40 -16.14
N ILE A 30 -0.95 -6.72 -15.07
CA ILE A 30 0.50 -6.95 -15.14
C ILE A 30 0.80 -8.34 -15.67
N TRP A 31 0.33 -9.41 -15.03
CA TRP A 31 0.65 -10.78 -15.46
C TRP A 31 -0.10 -11.22 -16.72
N GLY A 32 -1.29 -10.67 -16.96
CA GLY A 32 -2.11 -10.99 -18.12
C GLY A 32 -1.74 -10.19 -19.37
N GLU A 33 -1.44 -8.89 -19.23
CA GLU A 33 -1.26 -8.01 -20.40
C GLU A 33 0.16 -7.43 -20.54
N LEU A 34 0.83 -7.09 -19.44
CA LEU A 34 2.05 -6.27 -19.46
C LEU A 34 3.31 -7.02 -19.01
N PHE A 35 3.25 -8.33 -18.75
CA PHE A 35 4.30 -9.04 -18.02
C PHE A 35 5.67 -8.91 -18.69
N ASP A 36 5.71 -8.97 -20.02
CA ASP A 36 6.94 -8.89 -20.80
C ASP A 36 7.49 -7.47 -20.97
N ASN A 37 6.80 -6.45 -20.47
CA ASN A 37 7.25 -5.06 -20.52
C ASN A 37 8.36 -4.76 -19.51
N CYS A 38 9.00 -3.60 -19.68
CA CYS A 38 9.94 -3.08 -18.71
C CYS A 38 9.19 -2.28 -17.65
N PHE A 39 9.48 -2.50 -16.37
CA PHE A 39 8.86 -1.75 -15.28
C PHE A 39 9.87 -0.84 -14.59
N VAL A 40 9.42 0.35 -14.21
CA VAL A 40 10.22 1.34 -13.48
C VAL A 40 9.42 1.98 -12.34
N ILE A 41 10.09 2.22 -11.22
CA ILE A 41 9.56 2.96 -10.07
C ILE A 41 10.66 3.84 -9.48
N HIS A 42 10.29 4.87 -8.72
CA HIS A 42 11.24 5.76 -8.05
C HIS A 42 11.36 5.48 -6.55
N GLN A 43 12.50 5.84 -5.95
CA GLN A 43 12.76 5.68 -4.52
C GLN A 43 11.70 6.34 -3.64
N ASP A 44 11.18 7.52 -4.03
CA ASP A 44 10.13 8.18 -3.24
C ASP A 44 8.88 7.32 -3.06
N SER A 45 8.50 6.56 -4.08
CA SER A 45 7.33 5.67 -4.00
C SER A 45 7.53 4.54 -2.99
N LEU A 46 8.76 4.01 -2.90
CA LEU A 46 9.11 3.02 -1.88
C LEU A 46 9.14 3.63 -0.48
N ARG A 47 9.70 4.84 -0.32
CA ARG A 47 9.69 5.58 0.95
C ARG A 47 8.28 5.89 1.41
N GLU A 48 7.40 6.30 0.51
CA GLU A 48 5.99 6.55 0.84
C GLU A 48 5.33 5.31 1.45
N LEU A 49 5.53 4.15 0.83
CA LEU A 49 4.97 2.89 1.32
C LEU A 49 5.53 2.51 2.70
N LYS A 50 6.84 2.67 2.94
CA LYS A 50 7.47 2.45 4.25
C LYS A 50 6.90 3.40 5.33
N ASN A 51 6.72 4.67 4.96
CA ASN A 51 6.19 5.71 5.85
C ASN A 51 4.74 5.47 6.29
N ILE A 52 3.97 4.58 5.64
CA ILE A 52 2.62 4.19 6.10
C ILE A 52 2.69 3.65 7.53
N PHE A 53 3.76 2.94 7.89
CA PHE A 53 3.94 2.32 9.21
C PHE A 53 4.93 3.09 10.11
N GLU A 54 5.75 3.94 9.51
CA GLU A 54 6.82 4.71 10.17
C GLU A 54 6.42 6.20 10.34
N PHE A 55 5.35 6.49 11.09
CA PHE A 55 5.05 7.88 11.45
C PHE A 55 5.88 8.32 12.67
N SER A 56 6.84 9.22 12.44
CA SER A 56 7.71 9.84 13.45
C SER A 56 7.12 11.11 14.08
N ALA A 57 6.04 11.65 13.52
CA ALA A 57 5.28 12.69 14.19
C ALA A 57 4.71 12.07 15.47
N ASN A 58 5.13 12.60 16.62
CA ASN A 58 4.80 12.19 17.99
C ASN A 58 3.30 12.29 18.35
N THR A 59 2.40 12.23 17.36
CA THR A 59 0.98 12.01 17.56
C THR A 59 0.76 10.52 17.63
N PHE A 60 0.68 10.05 18.87
CA PHE A 60 0.20 8.75 19.34
C PHE A 60 -0.83 8.00 18.47
N PHE A 61 -1.61 8.70 17.64
CA PHE A 61 -2.66 8.15 16.77
C PHE A 61 -2.21 7.64 15.40
N SER A 62 -0.95 7.86 15.01
CA SER A 62 -0.48 7.56 13.65
C SER A 62 0.24 6.22 13.52
N ASN A 63 1.05 5.85 14.53
CA ASN A 63 1.76 4.58 14.56
C ASN A 63 0.84 3.43 15.02
N PRO A 64 0.65 2.35 14.24
CA PRO A 64 -0.25 1.25 14.60
C PRO A 64 0.25 0.41 15.78
N ILE A 65 1.57 0.24 15.95
CA ILE A 65 2.17 -0.51 17.05
C ILE A 65 1.93 0.21 18.39
N VAL A 66 2.23 1.51 18.43
CA VAL A 66 2.02 2.34 19.63
C VAL A 66 0.52 2.36 20.02
N ARG A 67 -0.38 2.35 19.04
CA ARG A 67 -1.82 2.24 19.29
C ARG A 67 -2.22 0.91 19.91
N MET A 68 -1.64 -0.21 19.49
CA MET A 68 -1.98 -1.51 20.08
C MET A 68 -1.47 -1.65 21.51
N GLN A 69 -0.34 -1.03 21.85
CA GLN A 69 0.17 -1.00 23.24
C GLN A 69 -0.83 -0.41 24.24
N LYS A 70 -1.85 0.32 23.79
CA LYS A 70 -2.89 0.92 24.64
C LYS A 70 -4.04 0.01 24.98
N LEU A 71 -4.15 -1.14 24.31
CA LEU A 71 -5.08 -2.17 24.73
C LEU A 71 -4.89 -2.50 26.21
N ARG A 72 -3.63 -2.47 26.69
CA ARG A 72 -3.23 -2.67 28.09
C ARG A 72 -3.93 -1.73 29.08
N ASP A 73 -4.27 -0.51 28.65
CA ASP A 73 -4.88 0.52 29.49
C ASP A 73 -6.42 0.52 29.40
N ILE A 74 -7.02 -0.30 28.50
CA ILE A 74 -8.45 -0.28 28.23
C ILE A 74 -9.18 -1.26 29.13
N SER A 75 -10.08 -0.72 29.96
CA SER A 75 -11.06 -1.52 30.68
C SER A 75 -11.97 -2.27 29.69
N PRO A 76 -12.24 -3.57 29.90
CA PRO A 76 -13.14 -4.34 29.03
C PRO A 76 -14.47 -3.63 28.83
N CYS A 77 -14.77 -3.22 27.60
CA CYS A 77 -16.06 -2.66 27.24
C CYS A 77 -17.09 -3.78 27.15
N LYS A 78 -18.24 -3.62 27.82
CA LYS A 78 -19.34 -4.59 27.70
C LYS A 78 -19.72 -4.77 26.24
N GLY A 79 -19.61 -6.01 25.74
CA GLY A 79 -20.02 -6.39 24.38
C GLY A 79 -18.94 -6.33 23.31
N LEU A 80 -17.68 -5.97 23.62
CA LEU A 80 -16.56 -6.03 22.68
C LEU A 80 -15.47 -6.98 23.18
N THR A 81 -15.03 -7.89 22.31
CA THR A 81 -13.84 -8.72 22.55
C THR A 81 -12.58 -7.87 22.43
N VAL A 82 -11.45 -8.34 22.99
CA VAL A 82 -10.15 -7.65 22.86
C VAL A 82 -9.77 -7.45 21.39
N LYS A 83 -10.02 -8.45 20.54
CA LYS A 83 -9.90 -8.33 19.06
C LYS A 83 -10.76 -7.20 18.50
N GLY A 84 -12.03 -7.13 18.89
CA GLY A 84 -12.95 -6.08 18.44
C GLY A 84 -12.48 -4.68 18.84
N VAL A 85 -11.92 -4.53 20.04
CA VAL A 85 -11.30 -3.27 20.49
C VAL A 85 -10.06 -2.95 19.67
N ALA A 86 -9.20 -3.93 19.37
CA ALA A 86 -8.01 -3.74 18.54
C ALA A 86 -8.35 -3.22 17.14
N VAL A 87 -9.33 -3.85 16.46
CA VAL A 87 -9.81 -3.39 15.14
C VAL A 87 -10.36 -1.97 15.21
N LYS A 88 -11.18 -1.68 16.25
CA LYS A 88 -11.73 -0.33 16.46
C LYS A 88 -10.63 0.72 16.63
N LEU A 89 -9.60 0.43 17.42
CA LEU A 89 -8.45 1.33 17.63
C LEU A 89 -7.67 1.58 16.33
N LEU A 90 -7.51 0.57 15.48
CA LEU A 90 -6.85 0.76 14.19
C LEU A 90 -7.67 1.65 13.25
N LEU A 91 -8.99 1.49 13.22
CA LEU A 91 -9.89 2.26 12.37
C LEU A 91 -10.07 3.71 12.83
N ASP A 92 -10.39 3.89 14.11
CA ASP A 92 -10.80 5.19 14.65
C ASP A 92 -9.60 6.08 15.00
N GLY A 93 -8.39 5.50 15.14
CA GLY A 93 -7.22 6.18 15.71
C GLY A 93 -7.37 6.44 17.21
N GLN A 94 -8.58 6.73 17.70
CA GLN A 94 -9.01 6.85 19.09
C GLN A 94 -10.22 5.97 19.40
N ALA A 95 -10.28 5.37 20.58
CA ALA A 95 -11.56 4.96 21.17
C ALA A 95 -12.36 6.22 21.60
N GLY A 96 -12.90 6.97 20.63
CA GLY A 96 -13.52 8.28 20.89
C GLY A 96 -14.10 9.03 19.68
N GLY A 97 -13.82 8.59 18.45
CA GLY A 97 -14.37 9.18 17.23
C GLY A 97 -13.54 10.36 16.70
N TRP A 98 -13.30 10.34 15.38
CA TRP A 98 -12.55 11.31 14.56
C TRP A 98 -11.04 11.32 14.85
N ILE A 99 -10.14 10.88 13.96
CA ILE A 99 -9.92 11.28 12.56
C ILE A 99 -9.43 10.04 11.79
N GLY A 100 -10.27 9.50 10.91
CA GLY A 100 -9.84 8.45 9.98
C GLY A 100 -8.96 9.05 8.88
N ASN A 101 -7.65 9.09 9.09
CA ASN A 101 -6.72 9.33 7.98
C ASN A 101 -6.82 8.14 7.00
N LYS A 102 -6.61 8.35 5.69
CA LYS A 102 -6.51 7.30 4.65
C LYS A 102 -5.60 6.15 5.15
N ASN A 103 -4.55 6.49 5.88
CA ASN A 103 -3.60 5.55 6.49
C ASN A 103 -4.22 4.66 7.57
N SER A 104 -5.15 5.15 8.39
CA SER A 104 -5.80 4.35 9.45
C SER A 104 -6.61 3.20 8.87
N ARG A 105 -7.34 3.46 7.77
CA ARG A 105 -8.03 2.39 7.03
C ARG A 105 -7.03 1.41 6.45
N VAL A 106 -5.95 1.93 5.84
CA VAL A 106 -4.94 1.07 5.23
C VAL A 106 -4.30 0.13 6.25
N GLN A 107 -3.94 0.66 7.42
CA GLN A 107 -3.35 -0.10 8.51
C GLN A 107 -4.36 -1.08 9.14
N ALA A 108 -5.61 -0.66 9.36
CA ALA A 108 -6.65 -1.52 9.93
C ALA A 108 -6.87 -2.76 9.09
N PHE A 109 -6.99 -2.59 7.78
CA PHE A 109 -7.06 -3.74 6.89
C PHE A 109 -5.74 -4.52 6.89
N PHE A 110 -4.57 -3.86 6.74
CA PHE A 110 -3.28 -4.55 6.69
C PHE A 110 -2.98 -5.45 7.90
N PHE A 111 -3.52 -5.14 9.08
CA PHE A 111 -3.33 -5.96 10.30
C PHE A 111 -4.57 -6.78 10.70
N SER A 112 -5.63 -6.79 9.90
CA SER A 112 -6.88 -7.48 10.23
C SER A 112 -6.69 -8.99 10.37
N ASP A 113 -5.94 -9.60 9.46
CA ASP A 113 -5.51 -11.01 9.51
C ASP A 113 -4.65 -11.32 10.74
N VAL A 114 -3.78 -10.39 11.13
CA VAL A 114 -2.92 -10.56 12.31
C VAL A 114 -3.78 -10.63 13.56
N ILE A 115 -4.74 -9.72 13.71
CA ILE A 115 -5.67 -9.72 14.84
C ILE A 115 -6.52 -11.00 14.86
N ASP A 116 -7.05 -11.40 13.70
CA ASP A 116 -7.90 -12.58 13.58
C ASP A 116 -7.16 -13.88 13.93
N SER A 117 -5.86 -13.96 13.59
CA SER A 117 -5.00 -15.13 13.84
C SER A 117 -4.64 -15.39 15.31
N ILE A 118 -4.96 -14.47 16.23
CA ILE A 118 -4.71 -14.64 17.66
C ILE A 118 -5.83 -15.51 18.26
N GLU A 119 -5.52 -16.42 19.17
CA GLU A 119 -6.53 -17.34 19.71
C GLU A 119 -7.55 -16.59 20.60
N ASP A 120 -8.84 -16.90 20.44
CA ASP A 120 -9.91 -16.27 21.24
C ASP A 120 -9.86 -16.64 22.73
N CYS A 121 -9.12 -17.69 23.09
CA CYS A 121 -8.95 -18.12 24.48
C CYS A 121 -7.95 -17.26 25.28
N ILE A 122 -7.22 -16.34 24.63
CA ILE A 122 -6.36 -15.38 25.33
C ILE A 122 -7.25 -14.31 25.97
N VAL A 123 -7.51 -14.49 27.26
CA VAL A 123 -8.34 -13.59 28.08
C VAL A 123 -7.54 -12.45 28.70
N ASP A 124 -6.22 -12.66 28.88
CA ASP A 124 -5.34 -11.64 29.42
C ASP A 124 -4.99 -10.60 28.35
N VAL A 125 -5.32 -9.34 28.63
CA VAL A 125 -5.15 -8.24 27.69
C VAL A 125 -3.68 -7.92 27.45
N GLN A 126 -2.82 -8.14 28.45
CA GLN A 126 -1.39 -7.90 28.33
C GLN A 126 -0.75 -8.93 27.39
N GLU A 127 -1.02 -10.21 27.60
CA GLU A 127 -0.59 -11.31 26.74
C GLU A 127 -1.09 -11.12 25.29
N PHE A 128 -2.38 -10.81 25.12
CA PHE A 128 -2.95 -10.51 23.80
C PHE A 128 -2.17 -9.37 23.11
N CYS A 129 -1.93 -8.28 23.84
CA CYS A 129 -1.23 -7.12 23.32
C CYS A 129 0.21 -7.44 22.91
N ASP A 130 0.93 -8.23 23.71
CA ASP A 130 2.33 -8.57 23.45
C ASP A 130 2.45 -9.45 22.20
N ILE A 131 1.58 -10.46 22.07
CA ILE A 131 1.51 -11.30 20.87
C ILE A 131 1.12 -10.47 19.63
N LEU A 132 0.13 -9.58 19.76
CA LEU A 132 -0.33 -8.74 18.66
C LEU A 132 0.79 -7.83 18.16
N VAL A 133 1.45 -7.09 19.06
CA VAL A 133 2.55 -6.19 18.72
C VAL A 133 3.67 -6.95 18.01
N GLN A 134 4.09 -8.09 18.56
CA GLN A 134 5.15 -8.91 17.97
C GLN A 134 4.80 -9.35 16.54
N ARG A 135 3.57 -9.83 16.31
CA ARG A 135 3.14 -10.29 14.97
C ARG A 135 2.99 -9.12 13.99
N MET A 136 2.53 -7.96 14.45
CA MET A 136 2.45 -6.75 13.62
C MET A 136 3.85 -6.26 13.21
N GLU A 137 4.81 -6.21 14.13
CA GLU A 137 6.20 -5.86 13.84
C GLU A 137 6.83 -6.84 12.84
N ALA A 138 6.62 -8.14 13.02
CA ALA A 138 7.08 -9.16 12.08
C ALA A 138 6.49 -8.95 10.67
N LYS A 139 5.21 -8.58 10.58
CA LYS A 139 4.55 -8.30 9.30
C LYS A 139 5.08 -7.02 8.64
N ILE A 140 5.31 -5.95 9.40
CA ILE A 140 5.95 -4.72 8.91
C ILE A 140 7.35 -5.03 8.38
N ASN A 141 8.15 -5.80 9.11
CA ASN A 141 9.50 -6.18 8.70
C ASN A 141 9.47 -6.99 7.39
N ARG A 142 8.54 -7.94 7.26
CA ARG A 142 8.36 -8.71 6.01
C ARG A 142 7.93 -7.80 4.86
N PHE A 143 7.00 -6.87 5.08
CA PHE A 143 6.61 -5.88 4.08
C PHE A 143 7.80 -5.02 3.63
N ASN A 144 8.55 -4.47 4.59
CA ASN A 144 9.74 -3.65 4.31
C ASN A 144 10.79 -4.43 3.51
N HIS A 145 10.96 -5.72 3.79
CA HIS A 145 11.83 -6.59 3.00
C HIS A 145 11.32 -6.74 1.55
N LEU A 146 10.02 -6.98 1.35
CA LEU A 146 9.41 -7.14 0.02
C LEU A 146 9.46 -5.88 -0.86
N ILE A 147 9.63 -4.69 -0.27
CA ILE A 147 9.76 -3.42 -1.01
C ILE A 147 11.18 -2.83 -0.94
N THR A 148 12.17 -3.60 -0.50
CA THR A 148 13.56 -3.17 -0.47
C THR A 148 14.28 -3.71 -1.71
N PRO A 149 14.78 -2.82 -2.60
CA PRO A 149 15.49 -3.26 -3.79
C PRO A 149 16.89 -3.74 -3.47
N HIS A 150 17.39 -4.66 -4.30
CA HIS A 150 18.77 -5.12 -4.34
C HIS A 150 19.38 -4.75 -5.69
N ASP A 151 20.51 -4.05 -5.69
CA ASP A 151 21.17 -3.54 -6.91
C ASP A 151 20.21 -2.77 -7.84
N ASN A 152 19.39 -1.89 -7.27
CA ASN A 152 18.36 -1.11 -7.96
C ASN A 152 17.25 -1.94 -8.63
N LEU A 153 17.11 -3.22 -8.26
CA LEU A 153 16.04 -4.09 -8.75
C LEU A 153 15.13 -4.48 -7.58
N LEU A 154 13.83 -4.33 -7.80
CA LEU A 154 12.80 -4.86 -6.93
C LEU A 154 12.18 -6.08 -7.60
N VAL A 155 12.22 -7.23 -6.94
CA VAL A 155 11.64 -8.48 -7.43
C VAL A 155 10.34 -8.73 -6.67
N VAL A 156 9.23 -8.74 -7.40
CA VAL A 156 7.92 -9.10 -6.88
C VAL A 156 7.65 -10.57 -7.18
N ASP A 157 7.34 -11.30 -6.11
CA ASP A 157 7.03 -12.71 -6.11
C ASP A 157 5.67 -12.90 -5.43
N LEU A 158 4.65 -13.33 -6.20
CA LEU A 158 3.28 -13.43 -5.70
C LEU A 158 3.13 -14.52 -4.63
N GLU A 159 4.01 -15.54 -4.61
CA GLU A 159 4.02 -16.53 -3.52
C GLU A 159 4.30 -15.88 -2.16
N ASN A 160 5.01 -14.75 -2.16
CA ASN A 160 5.42 -14.04 -0.96
C ASN A 160 4.48 -12.90 -0.56
N VAL A 161 3.44 -12.62 -1.36
CA VAL A 161 2.50 -11.51 -1.14
C VAL A 161 1.83 -11.61 0.23
N LEU A 162 1.75 -10.48 0.92
CA LEU A 162 1.13 -10.44 2.24
C LEU A 162 -0.39 -10.36 2.13
N PRO A 163 -1.14 -11.09 2.96
CA PRO A 163 -2.58 -10.88 3.04
C PRO A 163 -2.85 -9.49 3.62
N TYR A 164 -3.99 -8.91 3.24
CA TYR A 164 -4.52 -7.70 3.85
C TYR A 164 -5.68 -8.10 4.75
N TRP A 165 -6.72 -8.72 4.18
CA TRP A 165 -7.82 -9.41 4.90
C TRP A 165 -7.94 -10.86 4.40
N GLY A 166 -6.81 -11.53 4.23
CA GLY A 166 -6.72 -12.81 3.52
C GLY A 166 -6.68 -12.64 1.98
N TYR A 167 -6.95 -13.74 1.27
CA TYR A 167 -6.75 -13.87 -0.18
C TYR A 167 -8.06 -13.89 -1.00
N HIS A 168 -9.19 -13.58 -0.38
CA HIS A 168 -10.52 -13.78 -0.97
C HIS A 168 -10.83 -12.88 -2.18
N ASN A 169 -10.10 -11.77 -2.34
CA ASN A 169 -10.30 -10.81 -3.43
C ASN A 169 -9.42 -11.07 -4.66
N VAL A 170 -8.63 -12.15 -4.67
CA VAL A 170 -7.76 -12.53 -5.79
C VAL A 170 -8.04 -13.96 -6.25
N SER A 171 -7.90 -14.24 -7.55
CA SER A 171 -7.94 -15.61 -8.07
C SER A 171 -6.81 -16.44 -7.46
N ARG A 172 -7.09 -17.71 -7.18
CA ARG A 172 -6.06 -18.66 -6.71
C ARG A 172 -4.97 -18.88 -7.74
N ASP A 173 -5.32 -18.78 -9.03
CA ASP A 173 -4.36 -18.97 -10.12
C ASP A 173 -3.16 -18.01 -10.01
N PHE A 174 -3.37 -16.79 -9.48
CA PHE A 174 -2.28 -15.83 -9.24
C PHE A 174 -1.42 -16.16 -8.02
N LEU A 175 -1.94 -16.93 -7.07
CA LEU A 175 -1.17 -17.36 -5.88
C LEU A 175 -0.29 -18.58 -6.19
N GLU A 176 -0.56 -19.26 -7.30
CA GLU A 176 0.20 -20.40 -7.82
C GLU A 176 1.12 -19.99 -8.98
N GLU A 177 1.19 -18.69 -9.29
CA GLU A 177 2.01 -18.14 -10.37
C GLU A 177 3.49 -18.16 -10.00
N ASP A 178 4.31 -18.82 -10.83
CA ASP A 178 5.75 -18.98 -10.60
C ASP A 178 6.58 -17.81 -11.16
N ARG A 179 5.99 -17.03 -12.07
CA ARG A 179 6.65 -15.90 -12.70
C ARG A 179 6.87 -14.74 -11.72
N LYS A 180 8.09 -14.23 -11.72
CA LYS A 180 8.50 -13.07 -10.92
C LYS A 180 8.57 -11.82 -11.76
N LEU A 181 8.02 -10.73 -11.25
CA LEU A 181 8.08 -9.42 -11.89
C LEU A 181 9.33 -8.68 -11.41
N VAL A 182 10.14 -8.19 -12.34
CA VAL A 182 11.33 -7.39 -12.04
C VAL A 182 11.06 -5.93 -12.37
N ILE A 183 11.25 -5.06 -11.38
CA ILE A 183 11.00 -3.61 -11.48
C ILE A 183 12.34 -2.90 -11.26
N ASN A 184 12.70 -2.00 -12.18
CA ASN A 184 13.87 -1.13 -12.01
C ASN A 184 13.53 0.01 -11.05
N VAL A 185 14.30 0.16 -9.99
CA VAL A 185 14.19 1.28 -9.05
C VAL A 185 15.16 2.37 -9.46
N ARG A 186 14.65 3.59 -9.62
CA ARG A 186 15.40 4.78 -10.01
C ARG A 186 15.53 5.74 -8.84
N GLU A 187 16.69 6.37 -8.75
CA GLU A 187 16.91 7.50 -7.85
C GLU A 187 16.02 8.68 -8.22
N ASP A 188 15.70 9.51 -7.23
CA ASP A 188 14.84 10.65 -7.47
C ASP A 188 15.62 11.77 -8.20
N SER A 189 15.33 12.00 -9.48
CA SER A 189 15.90 13.08 -10.30
C SER A 189 15.41 14.50 -9.99
N ALA A 190 14.40 14.66 -9.12
CA ALA A 190 13.84 15.96 -8.75
C ALA A 190 13.43 15.98 -7.27
N SER A 191 13.11 17.18 -6.75
CA SER A 191 12.59 17.35 -5.39
C SER A 191 11.09 17.61 -5.39
N ILE A 192 10.38 17.01 -4.43
CA ILE A 192 8.96 17.26 -4.16
C ILE A 192 8.68 18.74 -3.84
N ASP A 193 9.68 19.50 -3.38
CA ASP A 193 9.55 20.93 -3.05
C ASP A 193 9.24 21.81 -4.27
N MET A 194 9.56 21.33 -5.48
CA MET A 194 9.19 21.98 -6.73
C MET A 194 7.65 22.12 -6.89
N PHE A 195 6.88 21.32 -6.16
CA PHE A 195 5.43 21.24 -6.23
C PHE A 195 4.74 21.87 -5.01
N THR A 196 5.46 22.71 -4.25
CA THR A 196 4.93 23.40 -3.06
C THR A 196 3.70 24.27 -3.33
N HIS A 197 3.55 24.75 -4.56
CA HIS A 197 2.38 25.51 -5.03
C HIS A 197 1.09 24.66 -5.17
N LYS A 198 1.19 23.33 -5.16
CA LYS A 198 0.04 22.41 -5.17
C LYS A 198 -0.39 22.04 -3.74
N THR A 199 -1.65 21.62 -3.60
CA THR A 199 -2.19 21.06 -2.34
C THR A 199 -1.40 19.81 -1.94
N SER A 200 -1.40 19.45 -0.65
CA SER A 200 -0.66 18.27 -0.18
C SER A 200 -1.05 16.98 -0.91
N ALA A 201 -2.34 16.83 -1.29
CA ALA A 201 -2.82 15.66 -2.03
C ALA A 201 -2.29 15.66 -3.47
N ALA A 202 -2.40 16.80 -4.18
CA ALA A 202 -1.97 16.90 -5.58
C ALA A 202 -0.45 17.00 -5.76
N ARG A 203 0.29 17.39 -4.71
CA ARG A 203 1.74 17.59 -4.74
C ARG A 203 2.49 16.32 -5.09
N ARG A 204 2.14 15.21 -4.43
CA ARG A 204 2.83 13.93 -4.61
C ARG A 204 2.50 13.30 -5.95
N ASP A 205 1.23 13.33 -6.36
CA ASP A 205 0.82 12.87 -7.70
C ASP A 205 1.57 13.63 -8.81
N ALA A 206 1.65 14.96 -8.71
CA ALA A 206 2.39 15.78 -9.66
C ALA A 206 3.89 15.42 -9.69
N PHE A 207 4.46 15.16 -8.51
CA PHE A 207 5.85 14.76 -8.37
C PHE A 207 6.10 13.38 -9.02
N HIS A 208 5.33 12.35 -8.67
CA HIS A 208 5.44 11.02 -9.28
C HIS A 208 5.25 11.06 -10.79
N TYR A 209 4.25 11.80 -11.27
CA TYR A 209 4.04 12.01 -12.70
C TYR A 209 5.26 12.66 -13.36
N HIS A 210 5.82 13.71 -12.74
CA HIS A 210 7.01 14.38 -13.27
C HIS A 210 8.18 13.41 -13.41
N MET A 211 8.47 12.64 -12.35
CA MET A 211 9.55 11.68 -12.29
C MET A 211 9.43 10.58 -13.35
N LEU A 212 8.28 9.90 -13.39
CA LEU A 212 8.00 8.87 -14.39
C LEU A 212 8.04 9.44 -15.82
N THR A 213 7.59 10.68 -16.00
CA THR A 213 7.67 11.33 -17.31
C THR A 213 9.11 11.57 -17.76
N GLN A 214 10.07 11.82 -16.85
CA GLN A 214 11.50 11.98 -17.21
C GLN A 214 12.11 10.67 -17.74
N GLU A 215 11.67 9.53 -17.22
CA GLU A 215 12.08 8.19 -17.68
C GLU A 215 11.54 7.84 -19.09
N ALA A 216 10.70 8.69 -19.69
CA ALA A 216 10.07 8.46 -20.99
C ALA A 216 9.18 7.21 -21.00
N VAL A 217 8.49 6.94 -19.91
CA VAL A 217 7.52 5.84 -19.83
C VAL A 217 6.41 5.99 -20.87
N ASP A 218 5.94 4.87 -21.40
CA ASP A 218 4.81 4.81 -22.35
C ASP A 218 3.46 4.73 -21.60
N LEU A 219 3.48 4.11 -20.42
CA LEU A 219 2.31 3.82 -19.59
C LEU A 219 2.64 4.10 -18.13
N ILE A 220 1.70 4.68 -17.39
CA ILE A 220 1.74 4.83 -15.93
C ILE A 220 0.57 4.03 -15.34
N LEU A 221 0.87 3.09 -14.44
CA LEU A 221 -0.11 2.40 -13.63
C LEU A 221 -0.27 3.11 -12.29
N VAL A 222 -1.52 3.36 -11.88
CA VAL A 222 -1.84 4.07 -10.65
C VAL A 222 -3.18 3.62 -10.08
N GLY A 223 -3.31 3.58 -8.77
CA GLY A 223 -4.56 3.24 -8.06
C GLY A 223 -5.40 4.45 -7.63
N ASP A 224 -4.85 5.67 -7.69
CA ASP A 224 -5.60 6.90 -7.37
C ASP A 224 -6.38 7.41 -8.59
N ALA A 225 -7.72 7.38 -8.51
CA ALA A 225 -8.60 7.85 -9.57
C ALA A 225 -8.47 9.35 -9.86
N ASN A 226 -7.91 10.15 -8.95
CA ASN A 226 -7.70 11.58 -9.16
C ASN A 226 -6.33 11.92 -9.77
N PHE A 227 -5.47 10.93 -9.99
CA PHE A 227 -4.09 11.15 -10.44
C PHE A 227 -3.99 12.03 -11.70
N GLU A 228 -4.86 11.78 -12.68
CA GLU A 228 -4.91 12.56 -13.94
C GLU A 228 -5.19 14.05 -13.73
N SER A 229 -5.97 14.39 -12.70
CA SER A 229 -6.28 15.80 -12.37
C SER A 229 -5.10 16.52 -11.70
N ASN A 230 -4.12 15.76 -11.19
CA ASN A 230 -3.04 16.27 -10.38
C ASN A 230 -1.69 16.35 -11.11
N ILE A 231 -1.61 15.91 -12.37
CA ILE A 231 -0.35 15.80 -13.13
C ILE A 231 0.47 17.11 -13.20
N CYS A 232 1.78 16.96 -13.41
CA CYS A 232 2.68 18.09 -13.65
C CYS A 232 2.50 18.65 -15.06
N SER A 233 2.31 19.97 -15.16
CA SER A 233 2.12 20.69 -16.42
C SER A 233 3.36 21.49 -16.86
N CYS A 234 4.54 21.16 -16.36
CA CYS A 234 5.76 21.87 -16.74
C CYS A 234 6.10 21.61 -18.22
N GLY A 235 6.86 22.51 -18.85
CA GLY A 235 7.12 22.44 -20.29
C GLY A 235 7.83 21.16 -20.78
N GLN A 236 8.51 20.42 -19.89
CA GLN A 236 9.04 19.09 -20.21
C GLN A 236 7.95 18.03 -20.17
N CYS A 237 7.14 18.01 -19.10
CA CYS A 237 6.06 17.07 -18.94
C CYS A 237 4.97 17.24 -19.99
N SER A 238 4.65 18.47 -20.40
CA SER A 238 3.65 18.75 -21.45
C SER A 238 4.08 18.29 -22.84
N LYS A 239 5.37 18.00 -23.06
CA LYS A 239 5.89 17.46 -24.34
C LYS A 239 5.78 15.94 -24.41
N ARG A 240 5.48 15.28 -23.29
CA ARG A 240 5.32 13.83 -23.18
C ARG A 240 3.87 13.55 -22.76
N SER A 241 3.32 12.47 -23.24
CA SER A 241 1.93 12.10 -22.94
C SER A 241 1.85 10.59 -22.72
N PRO A 242 2.45 10.08 -21.62
CA PRO A 242 2.29 8.68 -21.26
C PRO A 242 0.80 8.38 -21.09
N LYS A 243 0.38 7.19 -21.51
CA LYS A 243 -0.96 6.70 -21.18
C LYS A 243 -1.04 6.50 -19.67
N ILE A 244 -2.14 6.89 -19.04
CA ILE A 244 -2.40 6.59 -17.63
C ILE A 244 -3.47 5.49 -17.58
N ARG A 245 -3.24 4.46 -16.77
CA ARG A 245 -4.23 3.42 -16.47
C ARG A 245 -4.51 3.41 -14.98
N ILE A 246 -5.74 3.77 -14.65
CA ILE A 246 -6.26 3.70 -13.29
C ILE A 246 -6.67 2.25 -12.98
N LEU A 247 -6.10 1.67 -11.94
CA LEU A 247 -6.50 0.37 -11.40
C LEU A 247 -7.85 0.49 -10.68
N THR A 248 -8.68 -0.52 -10.85
CA THR A 248 -10.06 -0.56 -10.36
C THR A 248 -10.24 -1.63 -9.29
N ASN A 249 -11.29 -1.48 -8.48
CA ASN A 249 -11.68 -2.44 -7.47
C ASN A 249 -12.89 -3.30 -7.90
N LYS A 250 -13.08 -3.49 -9.22
CA LYS A 250 -14.26 -4.16 -9.80
C LYS A 250 -14.56 -5.49 -9.13
N ARG A 251 -13.56 -6.36 -8.98
CA ARG A 251 -13.72 -7.68 -8.35
C ARG A 251 -14.26 -7.60 -6.92
N ARG A 252 -13.79 -6.63 -6.13
CA ARG A 252 -14.31 -6.40 -4.78
C ARG A 252 -15.77 -5.94 -4.84
N ASN A 253 -16.12 -5.04 -5.75
CA ASN A 253 -17.51 -4.57 -5.87
C ASN A 253 -18.43 -5.73 -6.26
N ASP A 254 -18.01 -6.59 -7.20
CA ASP A 254 -18.74 -7.79 -7.60
C ASP A 254 -18.94 -8.74 -6.40
N LEU A 255 -17.91 -8.98 -5.58
CA LEU A 255 -17.99 -9.83 -4.38
C LEU A 255 -18.93 -9.26 -3.31
N LEU A 256 -19.01 -7.94 -3.21
CA LEU A 256 -19.81 -7.24 -2.20
C LEU A 256 -21.19 -6.81 -2.69
N ASN A 257 -21.54 -7.10 -3.95
CA ASN A 257 -22.76 -6.62 -4.62
C ASN A 257 -22.93 -5.09 -4.54
N LEU A 258 -21.86 -4.33 -4.79
CA LEU A 258 -21.81 -2.86 -4.75
C LEU A 258 -21.91 -2.21 -6.13
#